data_AF-A0A5U8J6X5-F1
#
_entry.id   AF-A0A5U8J6X5-F1
#
_cell.length_a   1.000
_cell.length_b   1.000
_cell.length_c   1.000
_cell.angle_alpha   90.00
_cell.angle_beta   90.00
_cell.angle_gamma   90.00
#
_symmetry.space_group_name_H-M   'P 1'
#
loop_
_entity.id
_entity.type
_entity.pdbx_description
1 polymer ?
#
loop_
_entity_poly.entity_id
_entity_poly.type
_entity_poly.pdbx_seq_one_letter_code
_entity_poly.pdbx_strand_id
1 'polypeptide(L)'
;MNKIKKSNETLYVSTVSRITPAEVAMAMLGFDCFDDDSILNKTQRKEFDKLKRAITRNLQIVEIKPAFSTPYDSYKVLCAAFRLQNETTSIDVRDAINNAIIIMTQKEEKWVEILKDMGGDELYQTAKRLKYHKRGLHKREDENRNDLKLMGLLVQLLQECGKAKYSGNIAEIHRDLLKLCNNKKISTNGIKKSTFFNKIKSANIIIDEDIIG
;
A
#
# COMPACT_ATOMS: atom_id res chain seq x y z
N MET A 1 -23.88 9.17 24.55
CA MET A 1 -22.92 10.06 23.88
C MET A 1 -22.19 9.25 22.81
N ASN A 2 -22.37 9.66 21.56
CA ASN A 2 -21.98 8.89 20.37
C ASN A 2 -20.48 8.62 20.34
N LYS A 3 -20.11 7.33 20.34
CA LYS A 3 -18.79 6.85 19.94
C LYS A 3 -18.70 7.00 18.42
N ILE A 4 -18.10 8.09 17.95
CA ILE A 4 -17.64 8.15 16.55
C ILE A 4 -16.52 7.11 16.45
N LYS A 5 -16.77 6.03 15.70
CA LYS A 5 -15.74 5.07 15.26
C LYS A 5 -14.58 5.87 14.65
N LYS A 6 -13.32 5.55 14.99
CA LYS A 6 -12.12 6.02 14.27
C LYS A 6 -12.41 5.96 12.76
N SER A 7 -12.69 7.08 12.11
CA SER A 7 -13.30 7.08 10.78
C SER A 7 -12.40 7.76 9.76
N ASN A 8 -11.80 7.01 8.85
CA ASN A 8 -11.55 7.43 7.47
C ASN A 8 -10.91 8.82 7.21
N GLU A 9 -10.09 9.36 8.13
CA GLU A 9 -9.59 10.75 8.09
C GLU A 9 -8.68 11.03 6.87
N THR A 10 -8.05 10.03 6.26
CA THR A 10 -7.22 10.22 5.05
C THR A 10 -7.91 9.87 3.73
N LEU A 11 -9.21 9.47 3.76
CA LEU A 11 -9.94 9.03 2.57
C LEU A 11 -10.13 10.16 1.53
N TYR A 12 -10.22 11.41 1.99
CA TYR A 12 -10.49 12.54 1.10
C TYR A 12 -9.37 12.82 0.10
N VAL A 13 -8.11 12.60 0.48
CA VAL A 13 -6.96 12.80 -0.42
C VAL A 13 -7.09 11.96 -1.71
N SER A 14 -7.75 10.80 -1.61
CA SER A 14 -7.95 9.85 -2.71
C SER A 14 -9.18 10.13 -3.57
N THR A 15 -10.12 10.97 -3.09
CA THR A 15 -11.43 11.20 -3.73
C THR A 15 -11.57 12.59 -4.36
N VAL A 16 -10.74 13.54 -3.96
CA VAL A 16 -10.79 14.91 -4.51
C VAL A 16 -10.14 15.01 -5.89
N SER A 17 -10.80 15.73 -6.80
CA SER A 17 -10.28 15.98 -8.15
C SER A 17 -9.19 17.04 -8.19
N ARG A 18 -9.24 18.00 -7.25
CA ARG A 18 -8.24 19.05 -7.08
C ARG A 18 -7.81 19.13 -5.63
N ILE A 19 -6.52 19.33 -5.40
CA ILE A 19 -5.92 19.37 -4.07
C ILE A 19 -4.74 20.35 -4.06
N THR A 20 -4.42 20.90 -2.91
CA THR A 20 -3.26 21.78 -2.70
C THR A 20 -2.04 20.98 -2.21
N PRO A 21 -0.81 21.48 -2.44
CA PRO A 21 0.38 20.91 -1.82
C PRO A 21 0.34 20.89 -0.28
N ALA A 22 -0.33 21.87 0.35
CA ALA A 22 -0.53 21.89 1.80
C ALA A 22 -1.45 20.76 2.27
N GLU A 23 -2.59 20.56 1.62
CA GLU A 23 -3.54 19.48 1.96
C GLU A 23 -2.88 18.09 1.84
N VAL A 24 -2.07 17.86 0.80
CA VAL A 24 -1.29 16.60 0.68
C VAL A 24 -0.26 16.47 1.80
N ALA A 25 0.41 17.55 2.20
CA ALA A 25 1.37 17.52 3.30
C ALA A 25 0.70 17.20 4.65
N MET A 26 -0.53 17.67 4.91
CA MET A 26 -1.32 17.27 6.09
C MET A 26 -1.60 15.78 6.07
N ALA A 27 -2.10 15.26 4.94
CA ALA A 27 -2.39 13.85 4.78
C ALA A 27 -1.15 12.96 4.98
N MET A 28 0.01 13.37 4.46
CA MET A 28 1.27 12.66 4.65
C MET A 28 1.75 12.61 6.10
N LEU A 29 1.32 13.55 6.95
CA LEU A 29 1.56 13.55 8.39
C LEU A 29 0.51 12.76 9.18
N GLY A 30 -0.51 12.21 8.50
CA GLY A 30 -1.57 11.40 9.10
C GLY A 30 -2.79 12.19 9.59
N PHE A 31 -2.95 13.44 9.17
CA PHE A 31 -4.12 14.26 9.47
C PHE A 31 -5.13 14.26 8.32
N ASP A 32 -6.34 14.74 8.54
CA ASP A 32 -7.26 15.02 7.43
C ASP A 32 -6.64 16.12 6.56
N CYS A 33 -6.76 15.98 5.25
CA CYS A 33 -6.19 16.95 4.32
C CYS A 33 -6.82 18.35 4.47
N PHE A 34 -8.04 18.45 5.00
CA PHE A 34 -8.77 19.70 5.24
C PHE A 34 -8.67 20.24 6.66
N ASP A 35 -7.92 19.56 7.54
CA ASP A 35 -7.70 20.06 8.89
C ASP A 35 -6.95 21.40 8.88
N ASP A 36 -7.28 22.26 9.86
CA ASP A 36 -6.58 23.53 10.07
C ASP A 36 -5.16 23.27 10.57
N ASP A 37 -4.15 23.90 9.95
CA ASP A 37 -2.75 23.64 10.28
C ASP A 37 -2.36 24.07 11.72
N SER A 38 -3.21 24.85 12.40
CA SER A 38 -3.04 25.24 13.81
C SER A 38 -3.08 24.05 14.78
N ILE A 39 -3.63 22.90 14.38
CA ILE A 39 -3.62 21.68 15.21
C ILE A 39 -2.22 21.08 15.36
N LEU A 40 -1.30 21.43 14.46
CA LEU A 40 0.03 20.86 14.42
C LEU A 40 0.90 21.37 15.58
N ASN A 41 1.54 20.46 16.29
CA ASN A 41 2.57 20.84 17.25
C ASN A 41 3.82 21.41 16.55
N LYS A 42 4.75 21.98 17.33
CA LYS A 42 5.95 22.65 16.80
C LYS A 42 6.83 21.76 15.90
N THR A 43 6.91 20.45 16.19
CA THR A 43 7.69 19.51 15.39
C THR A 43 6.95 19.16 14.10
N GLN A 44 5.66 18.85 14.20
CA GLN A 44 4.80 18.55 13.05
C GLN A 44 4.72 19.73 12.09
N ARG A 45 4.57 20.96 12.59
CA ARG A 45 4.54 22.18 11.76
C ARG A 45 5.82 22.38 10.95
N LYS A 46 6.99 22.11 11.54
CA LYS A 46 8.27 22.18 10.80
C LYS A 46 8.31 21.16 9.66
N GLU A 47 7.81 19.96 9.89
CA GLU A 47 7.80 18.91 8.87
C GLU A 47 6.76 19.19 7.78
N PHE A 48 5.57 19.64 8.18
CA PHE A 48 4.53 20.13 7.29
C PHE A 48 5.05 21.24 6.35
N ASP A 49 5.74 22.23 6.90
CA ASP A 49 6.31 23.34 6.12
C ASP A 49 7.36 22.87 5.11
N LYS A 50 8.17 21.85 5.45
CA LYS A 50 9.12 21.25 4.51
C LYS A 50 8.38 20.48 3.41
N LEU A 51 7.43 19.62 3.78
CA LEU A 51 6.67 18.78 2.86
C LEU A 51 5.94 19.64 1.83
N LYS A 52 5.11 20.60 2.25
CA LYS A 52 4.34 21.43 1.30
C LYS A 52 5.24 22.23 0.36
N ARG A 53 6.40 22.71 0.83
CA ARG A 53 7.39 23.40 -0.02
C ARG A 53 8.05 22.45 -1.02
N ALA A 54 8.42 21.26 -0.58
CA ALA A 54 9.02 20.23 -1.45
C ALA A 54 8.03 19.76 -2.53
N ILE A 55 6.78 19.49 -2.16
CA ILE A 55 5.70 19.15 -3.10
C ILE A 55 5.50 20.28 -4.11
N THR A 56 5.39 21.52 -3.64
CA THR A 56 5.22 22.70 -4.51
C THR A 56 6.38 22.85 -5.49
N ARG A 57 7.62 22.60 -5.04
CA ARG A 57 8.82 22.65 -5.89
C ARG A 57 8.78 21.55 -6.97
N ASN A 58 8.44 20.32 -6.60
CA ASN A 58 8.32 19.23 -7.56
C ASN A 58 7.19 19.46 -8.58
N LEU A 59 6.11 20.12 -8.16
CA LEU A 59 4.98 20.47 -9.02
C LEU A 59 5.35 21.50 -10.11
N GLN A 60 6.44 22.28 -9.94
CA GLN A 60 6.92 23.25 -10.94
C GLN A 60 7.28 22.62 -12.29
N ILE A 61 7.51 21.30 -12.32
CA ILE A 61 7.78 20.57 -13.56
C ILE A 61 6.57 20.58 -14.50
N VAL A 62 5.36 20.60 -13.95
CA VAL A 62 4.11 20.48 -14.71
C VAL A 62 3.16 21.67 -14.56
N GLU A 63 3.42 22.56 -13.59
CA GLU A 63 2.62 23.76 -13.34
C GLU A 63 3.48 25.02 -13.33
N ILE A 64 2.96 26.10 -13.90
CA ILE A 64 3.68 27.39 -13.96
C ILE A 64 3.46 28.12 -12.64
N LYS A 65 4.56 28.39 -11.92
CA LYS A 65 4.56 29.14 -10.64
C LYS A 65 3.53 28.62 -9.63
N PRO A 66 3.59 27.33 -9.24
CA PRO A 66 2.65 26.76 -8.31
C PRO A 66 2.80 27.35 -6.90
N ALA A 67 1.69 27.41 -6.17
CA ALA A 67 1.63 27.86 -4.79
C ALA A 67 1.08 26.75 -3.88
N PHE A 68 1.55 26.69 -2.63
CA PHE A 68 1.17 25.63 -1.71
C PHE A 68 -0.31 25.66 -1.28
N SER A 69 -1.00 26.78 -1.46
CA SER A 69 -2.41 26.99 -1.10
C SER A 69 -3.36 27.00 -2.30
N THR A 70 -2.85 26.81 -3.52
CA THR A 70 -3.68 26.80 -4.73
C THR A 70 -4.03 25.35 -5.09
N PRO A 71 -5.30 25.03 -5.40
CA PRO A 71 -5.68 23.68 -5.80
C PRO A 71 -5.26 23.38 -7.24
N TYR A 72 -4.63 22.23 -7.47
CA TYR A 72 -4.27 21.70 -8.80
C TYR A 72 -4.87 20.31 -9.00
N ASP A 73 -4.79 19.76 -10.21
CA ASP A 73 -5.23 18.39 -10.44
C ASP A 73 -4.55 17.43 -9.47
N SER A 74 -5.34 16.65 -8.73
CA SER A 74 -4.84 15.86 -7.60
C SER A 74 -3.74 14.88 -8.01
N TYR A 75 -3.86 14.27 -9.19
CA TYR A 75 -2.85 13.34 -9.68
C TYR A 75 -1.47 13.99 -9.88
N LYS A 76 -1.40 15.27 -10.23
CA LYS A 76 -0.11 15.99 -10.39
C LYS A 76 0.53 16.25 -9.02
N VAL A 77 -0.26 16.75 -8.07
CA VAL A 77 0.23 17.06 -6.71
C VAL A 77 0.66 15.78 -5.98
N LEU A 78 -0.12 14.71 -6.09
CA LEU A 78 0.21 13.41 -5.49
C LEU A 78 1.45 12.77 -6.12
N CYS A 79 1.62 12.86 -7.46
CA CYS A 79 2.88 12.43 -8.08
C CYS A 79 4.08 13.22 -7.54
N ALA A 80 3.92 14.54 -7.35
CA ALA A 80 4.97 15.41 -6.82
C ALA A 80 5.39 15.06 -5.39
N ALA A 81 4.52 14.37 -4.64
CA ALA A 81 4.77 13.89 -3.29
C ALA A 81 5.48 12.51 -3.22
N PHE A 82 5.60 11.78 -4.34
CA PHE A 82 6.04 10.37 -4.33
C PHE A 82 7.34 10.11 -3.55
N ARG A 83 8.38 10.92 -3.79
CA ARG A 83 9.70 10.75 -3.15
C ARG A 83 9.75 11.17 -1.69
N LEU A 84 8.71 11.83 -1.21
CA LEU A 84 8.63 12.41 0.12
C LEU A 84 7.94 11.47 1.11
N GLN A 85 7.40 10.35 0.62
CA GLN A 85 6.81 9.29 1.45
C GLN A 85 7.87 8.70 2.38
N ASN A 86 7.45 8.38 3.60
CA ASN A 86 8.29 7.74 4.61
C ASN A 86 7.49 6.65 5.34
N GLU A 87 8.12 5.98 6.31
CA GLU A 87 7.51 4.90 7.08
C GLU A 87 6.22 5.31 7.80
N THR A 88 6.06 6.59 8.14
CA THR A 88 4.88 7.12 8.85
C THR A 88 3.74 7.55 7.92
N THR A 89 3.97 7.66 6.61
CA THR A 89 2.90 7.96 5.64
C THR A 89 1.88 6.82 5.63
N SER A 90 0.59 7.13 5.82
CA SER A 90 -0.49 6.14 5.86
C SER A 90 -0.63 5.39 4.54
N ILE A 91 -1.11 4.15 4.61
CA ILE A 91 -1.33 3.30 3.43
C ILE A 91 -2.26 4.02 2.45
N ASP A 92 -3.39 4.55 2.91
CA ASP A 92 -4.35 5.28 2.07
C ASP A 92 -3.72 6.41 1.22
N VAL A 93 -2.77 7.15 1.78
CA VAL A 93 -2.04 8.21 1.04
C VAL A 93 -1.08 7.60 0.02
N ARG A 94 -0.37 6.52 0.37
CA ARG A 94 0.51 5.80 -0.57
C ARG A 94 -0.29 5.25 -1.75
N ASP A 95 -1.47 4.70 -1.50
CA ASP A 95 -2.40 4.19 -2.51
C ASP A 95 -2.88 5.31 -3.43
N ALA A 96 -3.25 6.46 -2.86
CA ALA A 96 -3.64 7.64 -3.62
C ALA A 96 -2.51 8.12 -4.54
N ILE A 97 -1.26 8.12 -4.06
CA ILE A 97 -0.07 8.44 -4.86
C ILE A 97 0.13 7.41 -5.99
N ASN A 98 0.00 6.11 -5.70
CA ASN A 98 0.13 5.07 -6.72
C ASN A 98 -0.95 5.20 -7.82
N ASN A 99 -2.19 5.50 -7.43
CA ASN A 99 -3.28 5.76 -8.37
C ASN A 99 -3.03 7.02 -9.20
N ALA A 100 -2.54 8.09 -8.58
CA ALA A 100 -2.14 9.31 -9.27
C ALA A 100 -1.07 9.06 -10.33
N ILE A 101 -0.08 8.21 -10.06
CA ILE A 101 0.95 7.82 -11.03
C ILE A 101 0.32 7.12 -12.24
N ILE A 102 -0.63 6.21 -12.02
CA ILE A 102 -1.35 5.56 -13.12
C ILE A 102 -2.09 6.60 -13.97
N ILE A 103 -2.79 7.53 -13.34
CA ILE A 103 -3.53 8.61 -14.03
C ILE A 103 -2.56 9.49 -14.83
N MET A 104 -1.40 9.86 -14.27
CA MET A 104 -0.35 10.61 -14.97
C MET A 104 0.07 9.89 -16.26
N THR A 105 0.27 8.57 -16.22
CA THR A 105 0.67 7.79 -17.41
C THR A 105 -0.41 7.68 -18.50
N GLN A 106 -1.66 8.01 -18.16
CA GLN A 106 -2.82 7.95 -19.06
C GLN A 106 -3.18 9.33 -19.62
N LYS A 107 -2.99 10.40 -18.82
CA LYS A 107 -3.38 11.76 -19.18
C LYS A 107 -2.28 12.57 -19.86
N GLU A 108 -1.03 12.36 -19.48
CA GLU A 108 0.09 13.14 -20.02
C GLU A 108 0.83 12.39 -21.13
N GLU A 109 0.98 13.02 -22.30
CA GLU A 109 1.74 12.44 -23.41
C GLU A 109 3.22 12.27 -23.05
N LYS A 110 3.80 13.25 -22.35
CA LYS A 110 5.19 13.29 -21.90
C LYS A 110 5.40 12.77 -20.48
N TRP A 111 4.57 11.80 -20.07
CA TRP A 111 4.61 11.26 -18.71
C TRP A 111 5.98 10.68 -18.34
N VAL A 112 6.77 10.19 -19.30
CA VAL A 112 8.10 9.61 -19.04
C VAL A 112 9.06 10.68 -18.55
N GLU A 113 9.14 11.81 -19.27
CA GLU A 113 10.00 12.95 -18.92
C GLU A 113 9.52 13.57 -17.61
N ILE A 114 8.22 13.82 -17.49
CA ILE A 114 7.60 14.41 -16.30
C ILE A 114 7.95 13.61 -15.04
N LEU A 115 7.77 12.29 -15.07
CA LEU A 115 8.00 11.44 -13.90
C LEU A 115 9.49 11.30 -13.55
N LYS A 116 10.38 11.33 -14.55
CA LYS A 116 11.83 11.36 -14.33
C LYS A 116 12.27 12.68 -13.69
N ASP A 117 11.77 13.80 -14.18
CA ASP A 117 12.13 15.12 -13.65
C ASP A 117 11.56 15.35 -12.25
N MET A 118 10.41 14.75 -11.95
CA MET A 118 9.72 14.89 -10.66
C MET A 118 10.27 13.98 -9.56
N GLY A 119 10.63 12.74 -9.87
CA GLY A 119 11.01 11.73 -8.85
C GLY A 119 12.18 10.82 -9.24
N GLY A 120 12.85 11.12 -10.35
CA GLY A 120 13.97 10.35 -10.87
C GLY A 120 13.56 9.00 -11.46
N ASP A 121 14.56 8.16 -11.70
CA ASP A 121 14.36 6.82 -12.26
C ASP A 121 13.46 5.95 -11.38
N GLU A 122 13.44 6.14 -10.07
CA GLU A 122 12.60 5.34 -9.16
C GLU A 122 11.10 5.55 -9.41
N LEU A 123 10.67 6.81 -9.59
CA LEU A 123 9.28 7.13 -9.91
C LEU A 123 8.92 6.61 -11.30
N TYR A 124 9.81 6.81 -12.27
CA TYR A 124 9.64 6.26 -13.62
C TYR A 124 9.48 4.73 -13.63
N GLN A 125 10.36 3.99 -12.94
CA GLN A 125 10.29 2.53 -12.88
C GLN A 125 9.04 2.07 -12.14
N THR A 126 8.62 2.78 -11.09
CA THR A 126 7.36 2.51 -10.39
C THR A 126 6.16 2.70 -11.31
N ALA A 127 6.12 3.81 -12.05
CA ALA A 127 5.08 4.07 -13.03
C ALA A 127 5.05 3.02 -14.14
N LYS A 128 6.21 2.59 -14.63
CA LYS A 128 6.33 1.49 -15.60
C LYS A 128 5.72 0.22 -15.04
N ARG A 129 6.09 -0.18 -13.81
CA ARG A 129 5.50 -1.35 -13.14
C ARG A 129 3.98 -1.22 -13.02
N LEU A 130 3.48 -0.11 -12.50
CA LEU A 130 2.04 0.14 -12.30
C LEU A 130 1.26 0.16 -13.63
N LYS A 131 1.81 0.79 -14.68
CA LYS A 131 1.19 0.90 -16.01
C LYS A 131 1.00 -0.46 -16.68
N TYR A 132 1.94 -1.38 -16.54
CA TYR A 132 1.83 -2.75 -17.09
C TYR A 132 1.03 -3.68 -16.16
N HIS A 133 0.97 -3.40 -14.86
CA HIS A 133 0.28 -4.21 -13.86
C HIS A 133 -0.96 -3.49 -13.31
N LYS A 134 -1.78 -2.91 -14.21
CA LYS A 134 -2.88 -1.91 -14.02
C LYS A 134 -3.80 -1.98 -12.78
N ARG A 135 -3.66 -2.92 -11.84
CA ARG A 135 -4.54 -3.16 -10.67
C ARG A 135 -3.91 -3.89 -9.46
N GLY A 136 -2.59 -4.13 -9.41
CA GLY A 136 -2.06 -5.29 -8.68
C GLY A 136 -1.02 -5.06 -7.57
N LEU A 137 -1.01 -3.94 -6.84
CA LEU A 137 -0.15 -3.83 -5.63
C LEU A 137 -0.96 -4.04 -4.36
N HIS A 138 -1.96 -3.20 -4.06
CA HIS A 138 -2.85 -3.44 -2.90
C HIS A 138 -3.73 -4.66 -3.07
N LYS A 139 -4.33 -4.85 -4.27
CA LYS A 139 -5.06 -6.09 -4.55
C LYS A 139 -4.16 -7.30 -4.42
N ARG A 140 -2.86 -7.21 -4.70
CA ARG A 140 -1.94 -8.35 -4.59
C ARG A 140 -1.42 -8.55 -3.17
N GLU A 141 -1.27 -7.50 -2.38
CA GLU A 141 -0.96 -7.63 -0.95
C GLU A 141 -2.18 -8.14 -0.17
N ASP A 142 -3.37 -7.65 -0.47
CA ASP A 142 -4.64 -8.16 0.04
C ASP A 142 -4.94 -9.57 -0.46
N GLU A 143 -4.75 -9.86 -1.76
CA GLU A 143 -4.86 -11.22 -2.31
C GLU A 143 -3.81 -12.13 -1.68
N ASN A 144 -2.55 -11.71 -1.52
CA ASN A 144 -1.54 -12.51 -0.84
C ASN A 144 -1.90 -12.74 0.63
N ARG A 145 -2.44 -11.73 1.33
CA ARG A 145 -2.90 -11.83 2.72
C ARG A 145 -4.11 -12.77 2.82
N ASN A 146 -5.06 -12.66 1.90
CA ASN A 146 -6.24 -13.53 1.79
C ASN A 146 -5.85 -14.96 1.40
N ASP A 147 -4.87 -15.15 0.52
CA ASP A 147 -4.34 -16.45 0.12
C ASP A 147 -3.59 -17.11 1.28
N LEU A 148 -2.78 -16.35 2.02
CA LEU A 148 -2.14 -16.81 3.25
C LEU A 148 -3.18 -17.21 4.29
N LYS A 149 -4.19 -16.36 4.52
CA LYS A 149 -5.30 -16.66 5.42
C LYS A 149 -6.04 -17.93 5.01
N LEU A 150 -6.39 -18.08 3.73
CA LEU A 150 -7.02 -19.28 3.19
C LEU A 150 -6.14 -20.53 3.38
N MET A 151 -4.84 -20.43 3.10
CA MET A 151 -3.88 -21.51 3.34
C MET A 151 -3.82 -21.91 4.83
N GLY A 152 -3.80 -20.95 5.74
CA GLY A 152 -3.82 -21.19 7.19
C GLY A 152 -5.09 -21.90 7.65
N LEU A 153 -6.24 -21.40 7.22
CA LEU A 153 -7.56 -21.98 7.54
C LEU A 153 -7.71 -23.40 7.00
N LEU A 154 -7.22 -23.67 5.77
CA LEU A 154 -7.22 -25.04 5.22
C LEU A 154 -6.34 -25.99 6.04
N VAL A 155 -5.21 -25.52 6.56
CA VAL A 155 -4.36 -26.32 7.45
C VAL A 155 -5.06 -26.55 8.79
N GLN A 156 -5.65 -25.53 9.42
CA GLN A 156 -6.42 -25.68 10.66
C GLN A 156 -7.58 -26.67 10.48
N LEU A 157 -8.33 -26.57 9.38
CA LEU A 157 -9.40 -27.50 9.02
C LEU A 157 -8.87 -28.94 8.90
N LEU A 158 -7.68 -29.15 8.32
CA LEU A 158 -7.07 -30.47 8.25
C LEU A 158 -6.61 -30.99 9.63
N GLN A 159 -6.25 -30.10 10.56
CA GLN A 159 -5.89 -30.49 11.93
C GLN A 159 -7.14 -30.87 12.75
N GLU A 160 -8.27 -30.20 12.51
CA GLU A 160 -9.53 -30.44 13.22
C GLU A 160 -10.33 -31.61 12.64
N CYS A 161 -10.46 -31.67 11.31
CA CYS A 161 -11.36 -32.60 10.61
C CYS A 161 -10.64 -33.62 9.73
N GLY A 162 -9.32 -33.53 9.61
CA GLY A 162 -8.54 -34.42 8.75
C GLY A 162 -8.23 -35.78 9.39
N LYS A 163 -7.16 -36.43 8.91
CA LYS A 163 -6.69 -37.69 9.48
C LYS A 163 -6.24 -37.45 10.93
N ALA A 164 -6.47 -38.41 11.84
CA ALA A 164 -6.06 -38.31 13.24
C ALA A 164 -4.59 -37.85 13.43
N LYS A 165 -3.68 -38.31 12.56
CA LYS A 165 -2.26 -37.92 12.57
C LYS A 165 -1.97 -36.45 12.25
N TYR A 166 -2.94 -35.67 11.79
CA TYR A 166 -2.78 -34.24 11.49
C TYR A 166 -3.08 -33.36 12.71
N SER A 167 -3.82 -33.87 13.70
CA SER A 167 -4.16 -33.12 14.92
C SER A 167 -2.89 -32.62 15.61
N GLY A 168 -2.72 -31.29 15.69
CA GLY A 168 -1.53 -30.64 16.25
C GLY A 168 -0.21 -30.86 15.47
N ASN A 169 -0.22 -31.57 14.34
CA ASN A 169 1.00 -32.02 13.66
C ASN A 169 1.10 -31.55 12.20
N ILE A 170 1.56 -30.31 12.03
CA ILE A 170 1.77 -29.66 10.73
C ILE A 170 2.83 -30.40 9.88
N ALA A 171 3.78 -31.11 10.51
CA ALA A 171 4.82 -31.85 9.79
C ALA A 171 4.29 -33.07 9.05
N GLU A 172 3.29 -33.76 9.61
CA GLU A 172 2.60 -34.86 8.91
C GLU A 172 1.80 -34.37 7.70
N ILE A 173 1.19 -33.18 7.80
CA ILE A 173 0.51 -32.51 6.68
C ILE A 173 1.52 -32.20 5.57
N HIS A 174 2.67 -31.61 5.90
CA HIS A 174 3.73 -31.33 4.92
C HIS A 174 4.25 -32.60 4.24
N ARG A 175 4.44 -33.68 4.99
CA ARG A 175 4.91 -34.96 4.44
C ARG A 175 3.91 -35.56 3.47
N ASP A 176 2.63 -35.59 3.81
CA ASP A 176 1.59 -36.10 2.91
C ASP A 176 1.40 -35.18 1.69
N LEU A 177 1.59 -33.86 1.82
CA LEU A 177 1.62 -32.91 0.71
C LEU A 177 2.76 -33.22 -0.28
N LEU A 178 3.97 -33.51 0.21
CA LEU A 178 5.09 -33.90 -0.66
C LEU A 178 4.81 -35.21 -1.40
N LYS A 179 4.21 -36.19 -0.73
CA LYS A 179 3.77 -37.44 -1.38
C LYS A 179 2.75 -37.16 -2.47
N LEU A 180 1.79 -36.27 -2.22
CA LEU A 180 0.80 -35.86 -3.21
C LEU A 180 1.46 -35.22 -4.44
N CYS A 181 2.43 -34.31 -4.23
CA CYS A 181 3.17 -33.69 -5.33
C CYS A 181 3.94 -34.71 -6.15
N ASN A 182 4.62 -35.66 -5.50
CA ASN A 182 5.33 -36.73 -6.19
C ASN A 182 4.36 -37.61 -7.01
N ASN A 183 3.23 -38.01 -6.42
CA ASN A 183 2.24 -38.85 -7.09
C ASN A 183 1.60 -38.14 -8.30
N LYS A 184 1.36 -36.83 -8.19
CA LYS A 184 0.77 -36.00 -9.25
C LYS A 184 1.80 -35.38 -10.21
N LYS A 185 3.09 -35.68 -10.04
CA LYS A 185 4.21 -35.08 -10.80
C LYS A 185 4.19 -33.53 -10.77
N ILE A 186 3.84 -32.95 -9.63
CA ILE A 186 3.82 -31.50 -9.40
C ILE A 186 5.16 -31.07 -8.80
N SER A 187 5.69 -29.94 -9.27
CA SER A 187 6.92 -29.35 -8.73
C SER A 187 6.81 -29.04 -7.24
N THR A 188 7.86 -29.32 -6.48
CA THR A 188 7.96 -28.99 -5.05
C THR A 188 8.47 -27.57 -4.78
N ASN A 189 8.72 -26.78 -5.84
CA ASN A 189 9.08 -25.37 -5.71
C ASN A 189 7.95 -24.60 -5.03
N GLY A 190 8.29 -23.79 -4.03
CA GLY A 190 7.31 -23.02 -3.24
C GLY A 190 6.65 -23.79 -2.09
N ILE A 191 6.89 -25.09 -1.93
CA ILE A 191 6.37 -25.94 -0.83
C ILE A 191 7.47 -26.74 -0.12
N LYS A 192 8.74 -26.37 -0.31
CA LYS A 192 9.87 -26.92 0.45
C LYS A 192 9.66 -26.65 1.94
N LYS A 193 10.27 -27.48 2.79
CA LYS A 193 10.07 -27.47 4.25
C LYS A 193 10.05 -26.05 4.84
N SER A 194 11.15 -25.29 4.69
CA SER A 194 11.25 -23.91 5.20
C SER A 194 10.16 -22.99 4.64
N THR A 195 9.90 -23.05 3.34
CA THR A 195 8.87 -22.22 2.69
C THR A 195 7.47 -22.52 3.21
N PHE A 196 7.13 -23.80 3.38
CA PHE A 196 5.84 -24.22 3.90
C PHE A 196 5.64 -23.72 5.33
N PHE A 197 6.58 -24.03 6.23
CA PHE A 197 6.45 -23.62 7.64
C PHE A 197 6.43 -22.09 7.81
N ASN A 198 7.21 -21.35 7.03
CA ASN A 198 7.18 -19.89 7.06
C ASN A 198 5.82 -19.34 6.61
N LYS A 199 5.24 -19.88 5.53
CA LYS A 199 3.91 -19.48 5.06
C LYS A 199 2.82 -19.77 6.08
N ILE A 200 2.85 -20.93 6.74
CA ILE A 200 1.88 -21.27 7.79
C ILE A 200 2.04 -20.37 9.02
N LYS A 201 3.29 -20.05 9.41
CA LYS A 201 3.53 -19.10 10.51
C LYS A 201 2.95 -17.72 10.18
N SER A 202 3.20 -17.20 8.99
CA SER A 202 2.64 -15.93 8.54
C SER A 202 1.12 -15.96 8.46
N ALA A 203 0.54 -17.06 7.98
CA ALA A 203 -0.90 -17.25 7.94
C ALA A 203 -1.55 -17.24 9.34
N ASN A 204 -0.93 -17.89 10.32
CA ASN A 204 -1.44 -17.90 11.69
C ASN A 204 -1.43 -16.51 12.32
N ILE A 205 -0.38 -15.71 12.09
CA ILE A 205 -0.33 -14.32 12.58
C ILE A 205 -1.52 -13.52 12.02
N ILE A 206 -1.82 -13.65 10.73
CA ILE A 206 -2.95 -12.98 10.08
C ILE A 206 -4.29 -13.41 10.68
N ILE A 207 -4.46 -14.71 10.97
CA ILE A 207 -5.69 -15.23 11.57
C ILE A 207 -5.85 -14.73 13.02
N ASP A 208 -4.77 -14.73 13.80
CA ASP A 208 -4.78 -14.27 15.19
C ASP A 208 -5.13 -12.77 15.27
N GLU A 209 -4.61 -11.95 14.35
CA GLU A 209 -4.97 -10.52 14.21
C GLU A 209 -6.48 -10.33 14.00
N ASP A 210 -7.11 -11.17 13.19
CA ASP A 210 -8.54 -11.09 12.87
C ASP A 210 -9.46 -11.61 14.02
N ILE A 211 -8.92 -12.38 14.98
CA ILE A 211 -9.67 -12.84 16.16
C ILE A 211 -9.66 -11.77 17.27
N ILE A 212 -8.60 -10.96 17.34
CA ILE A 212 -8.39 -9.94 18.38
C ILE A 212 -9.04 -8.59 18.00
N GLY A 213 -9.24 -8.34 16.70
CA GLY A 213 -9.88 -7.12 16.16
C GLY A 213 -11.40 -7.15 16.15
#